data_AF-A0A377VZY9-F1
#
_entry.id   AF-A0A377VZY9-F1
#
_cell.length_a   1.000
_cell.length_b   1.000
_cell.length_c   1.000
_cell.angle_alpha   90.00
_cell.angle_beta   90.00
_cell.angle_gamma   90.00
#
_symmetry.space_group_name_H-M   'P 1'
#
loop_
_entity.id
_entity.type
_entity.pdbx_description
1 polymer ?
#
loop_
_entity_poly.entity_id
_entity_poly.type
_entity_poly.pdbx_seq_one_letter_code
_entity_poly.pdbx_strand_id
1 'polypeptide(L)' 'MMTRRIMGKASFVTLQDVGGRIQLYVARDDLAEGVYNDQFKKWGPRRHHRRPR' A
#
# COMPACT_ATOMS: atom_id res chain seq x y z
N MET A 1 -12.88 -0.08 -5.70
CA MET A 1 -11.69 -0.97 -5.65
C MET A 1 -10.45 -0.11 -5.44
N MET A 2 -9.63 -0.42 -4.42
CA MET A 2 -8.33 0.23 -4.24
C MET A 2 -7.34 -0.28 -5.29
N THR A 3 -6.59 0.61 -5.91
CA THR A 3 -5.54 0.26 -6.88
C THR A 3 -4.20 0.77 -6.38
N ARG A 4 -3.17 -0.08 -6.41
CA ARG A 4 -1.80 0.27 -6.04
C ARG A 4 -0.87 -0.08 -7.19
N ARG A 5 -0.10 0.91 -7.67
CA ARG A 5 0.94 0.73 -8.68
C ARG A 5 2.30 1.08 -8.08
N ILE A 6 3.22 0.11 -8.13
CA ILE A 6 4.58 0.25 -7.60
C ILE A 6 5.51 0.51 -8.79
N MET A 7 6.22 1.65 -8.77
CA MET A 7 7.21 2.05 -9.77
C MET A 7 8.58 2.20 -9.09
N GLY A 8 9.20 1.08 -8.74
CA GLY A 8 10.52 1.05 -8.11
C GLY A 8 10.53 1.73 -6.73
N LYS A 9 11.14 2.93 -6.66
CA LYS A 9 11.26 3.75 -5.44
C LYS A 9 10.01 4.58 -5.12
N ALA A 10 9.06 4.69 -6.04
CA ALA A 10 7.81 5.40 -5.82
C ALA A 10 6.60 4.48 -5.98
N SER A 11 5.50 4.81 -5.31
CA SER A 11 4.23 4.10 -5.41
C SER A 11 3.07 5.08 -5.49
N PHE A 12 2.06 4.70 -6.29
CA PHE A 12 0.79 5.40 -6.39
C PHE A 12 -0.31 4.53 -5.81
N VAL A 13 -1.08 5.06 -4.87
CA VAL A 13 -2.22 4.37 -4.25
C VAL A 13 -3.46 5.18 -4.52
N THR A 14 -4.47 4.56 -5.12
CA THR A 14 -5.80 5.16 -5.21
C THR A 14 -6.67 4.53 -4.14
N LEU A 15 -7.02 5.34 -3.14
CA LEU A 15 -7.91 4.98 -2.06
C LEU A 15 -9.32 5.44 -2.43
N GLN A 16 -10.28 4.52 -2.37
CA GLN A 16 -11.69 4.82 -2.58
C GLN A 16 -12.40 4.70 -1.23
N ASP A 17 -13.04 5.78 -0.81
CA ASP A 17 -13.85 5.86 0.39
C ASP A 17 -15.28 6.29 0.05
N VAL A 18 -16.17 6.38 1.04
CA VAL A 18 -17.59 6.72 0.86
C VAL A 18 -17.79 8.07 0.17
N GLY A 19 -16.87 9.02 0.40
CA GLY A 19 -16.91 10.37 -0.19
C GLY A 19 -16.25 10.50 -1.57
N GLY A 20 -15.57 9.48 -2.10
CA GLY A 20 -14.93 9.55 -3.40
C GLY A 20 -13.61 8.80 -3.51
N ARG A 21 -12.75 9.25 -4.43
CA ARG A 21 -11.44 8.64 -4.70
C ARG A 21 -10.34 9.67 -4.48
N ILE A 22 -9.33 9.31 -3.70
CA ILE A 22 -8.12 10.10 -3.49
C ILE A 22 -6.91 9.32 -3.98
N GLN A 23 -5.98 10.00 -4.64
CA GLN A 23 -4.73 9.42 -5.10
C GLN A 23 -3.58 9.91 -4.22
N LEU A 24 -2.83 8.96 -3.67
CA LEU A 24 -1.70 9.18 -2.79
C LEU A 24 -0.41 8.85 -3.55
N TYR A 25 0.54 9.78 -3.50
CA TYR A 25 1.90 9.60 -3.98
C TYR A 25 2.81 9.28 -2.80
N VAL A 26 3.55 8.17 -2.88
CA VAL A 26 4.46 7.72 -1.83
C VAL A 26 5.84 7.49 -2.43
N ALA A 27 6.78 8.39 -2.18
CA ALA A 27 8.18 8.21 -2.52
C ALA A 27 8.94 7.60 -1.34
N ARG A 28 9.76 6.59 -1.61
CA ARG A 28 10.61 5.95 -0.59
C ARG A 28 11.62 6.93 -0.01
N ASP A 29 12.11 7.86 -0.81
CA ASP A 29 13.19 8.77 -0.43
C ASP A 29 12.70 9.88 0.53
N ASP A 30 11.38 10.13 0.60
CA ASP A 30 10.75 11.03 1.60
C ASP A 30 10.33 10.31 2.89
N LEU A 31 10.51 8.98 2.95
CA LEU A 31 10.14 8.16 4.10
C LEU A 31 11.38 7.75 4.88
N ALA A 32 11.23 7.69 6.21
CA ALA A 32 12.28 7.16 7.08
C ALA A 32 12.70 5.74 6.64
N GLU A 33 13.99 5.46 6.77
CA GLU A 33 14.61 4.23 6.30
C GLU A 33 13.87 2.99 6.86
N GLY A 34 13.51 2.04 5.98
CA GLY A 34 12.77 0.83 6.34
C GLY A 34 11.23 0.93 6.29
N VAL A 35 10.63 2.11 6.42
CA VAL A 35 9.14 2.26 6.45
C VAL A 35 8.49 1.76 5.16
N TYR A 36 9.06 2.10 4.00
CA TYR A 36 8.53 1.69 2.71
C TYR A 36 8.69 0.19 2.44
N ASN A 37 9.81 -0.42 2.83
CA ASN A 37 10.07 -1.83 2.54
C ASN A 37 9.35 -2.75 3.53
N ASP A 38 9.30 -2.42 4.82
CA ASP A 38 8.71 -3.29 5.84
C ASP A 38 7.21 -3.13 5.98
N GLN A 39 6.69 -1.90 5.87
CA GLN A 39 5.27 -1.65 6.11
C GLN A 39 4.49 -1.59 4.81
N PHE A 40 4.94 -0.80 3.83
CA PHE A 40 4.16 -0.55 2.61
C PHE A 40 4.07 -1.79 1.70
N LYS A 41 5.16 -2.55 1.52
CA LYS A 41 5.10 -3.82 0.76
C LYS A 41 4.28 -4.90 1.46
N LYS A 42 4.35 -5.01 2.79
CA LYS A 42 3.61 -6.04 3.56
C LYS A 42 2.13 -5.74 3.77
N TRP A 43 1.68 -4.49 3.59
CA TRP A 43 0.26 -4.11 3.69
C TRP A 43 -0.59 -4.56 2.48
N GLY A 44 -0.28 -5.72 1.89
CA GLY A 44 -1.30 -6.46 1.13
C GLY A 44 -2.45 -6.84 2.07
N PRO A 45 -3.66 -7.11 1.56
CA PRO A 45 -4.73 -7.63 2.39
C PRO A 45 -4.17 -8.86 3.09
N ARG A 46 -4.01 -8.79 4.42
CA ARG A 46 -3.68 -9.95 5.23
C ARG A 46 -4.79 -10.94 4.95
N ARG A 47 -4.57 -11.88 4.03
CA ARG A 47 -5.40 -13.06 3.92
C ARG A 47 -5.22 -13.73 5.26
N HIS A 48 -6.19 -13.54 6.14
CA HIS A 48 -6.31 -14.32 7.36
C HIS A 48 -6.11 -15.76 6.93
N HIS A 49 -5.00 -16.34 7.36
CA HIS A 49 -4.69 -17.74 7.16
C HIS A 49 -5.80 -18.50 7.90
N ARG A 50 -6.88 -18.84 7.19
CA ARG A 50 -7.88 -19.79 7.67
C ARG A 50 -7.11 -21.10 7.84
N ARG A 51 -6.80 -21.44 9.09
CA ARG A 51 -6.22 -22.74 9.45
C ARG A 51 -7.10 -23.85 8.84
N PRO A 52 -6.53 -24.86 8.16
CA PRO A 52 -7.31 -26.03 7.78
C PRO A 52 -7.65 -26.80 9.07
N ARG A 53 -8.90 -27.27 9.15
CA ARG A 53 -9.32 -28.30 10.10
C ARG A 53 -8.81 -29.65 9.64
#